data_AF-B2AS33-F1
#
_entry.id   AF-B2AS33-F1
#
_cell.length_a   1.000
_cell.length_b   1.000
_cell.length_c   1.000
_cell.angle_alpha   90.00
_cell.angle_beta   90.00
_cell.angle_gamma   90.00
#
_symmetry.space_group_name_H-M   'P 1'
#
loop_
_entity.id
_entity.type
_entity.pdbx_description
1 polymer ?
#
loop_
_entity_poly.entity_id
_entity_poly.type
_entity_poly.pdbx_seq_one_letter_code
_entity_poly.pdbx_strand_id
1 'polypeptide(L)'
;MGLFGTGDAFSAGAIAQPTGITLSSGQWAKATSHTAWGVFSNQTFTDLHARSCAFQGHPGLPIAGRGTYKTDDGSLEILPLPSYSDVSYVFTNELAVIVHDMVRLYYYTGEPDDGSPLAPMSNRNPSLEKAENIFRRLLAWAAGLPLACVRGDQNSPETMCMHMHFHAAVIALFQPFIFVPLQRLKFRSFDTQGSALCAFNSSVNQLKRLVINYQSTFDLLGNLLGPLGGTMSLASSLCQTGPSVERKDDHVRRHYFAVCIKGLLRIVSRFEVIKVFIQGLLALALSTQTITRQYAESVMGEVKRSENPSLSAMAAEHLTSNVVVDYELALTDRSAATCDRVAATLGDLSRSKRIEPTVDADHVMDGDKMDMV
;
A
#
# COMPACT_ATOMS: atom_id res chain seq x y z
N MET A 1 -8.00 -29.11 -6.87
CA MET A 1 -8.42 -27.71 -6.59
C MET A 1 -7.17 -26.88 -6.34
N GLY A 2 -7.13 -25.63 -6.83
CA GLY A 2 -6.00 -24.72 -6.60
C GLY A 2 -6.04 -24.09 -5.20
N LEU A 3 -5.03 -23.29 -4.85
CA LEU A 3 -4.97 -22.53 -3.59
C LEU A 3 -6.06 -21.44 -3.47
N PHE A 4 -6.74 -21.12 -4.57
CA PHE A 4 -7.72 -20.03 -4.71
C PHE A 4 -9.01 -20.57 -5.32
N GLY A 5 -10.18 -20.19 -4.79
CA GLY A 5 -11.50 -20.60 -5.29
C GLY A 5 -12.60 -20.58 -4.23
N THR A 6 -13.86 -20.48 -4.67
CA THR A 6 -15.08 -20.53 -3.85
C THR A 6 -15.62 -21.95 -3.81
N GLY A 7 -15.28 -22.70 -2.76
CA GLY A 7 -15.82 -24.04 -2.51
C GLY A 7 -16.25 -24.16 -1.04
N ASP A 8 -17.44 -24.70 -0.83
CA ASP A 8 -17.98 -24.95 0.51
C ASP A 8 -17.18 -26.06 1.21
N ALA A 9 -16.48 -25.66 2.28
CA ALA A 9 -15.66 -26.48 3.18
C ALA A 9 -14.38 -27.10 2.58
N PHE A 10 -13.23 -26.52 2.94
CA PHE A 10 -11.90 -27.09 2.69
C PHE A 10 -11.65 -28.34 3.55
N SER A 11 -11.29 -29.46 2.92
CA SER A 11 -10.65 -30.60 3.61
C SER A 11 -9.14 -30.58 3.36
N ALA A 12 -8.34 -30.87 4.38
CA ALA A 12 -6.87 -30.88 4.30
C ALA A 12 -6.29 -31.81 3.21
N GLY A 13 -7.10 -32.71 2.64
CA GLY A 13 -6.76 -33.57 1.51
C GLY A 13 -7.07 -33.01 0.11
N ALA A 14 -7.64 -31.81 -0.01
CA ALA A 14 -8.04 -31.22 -1.30
C ALA A 14 -6.85 -30.71 -2.15
N ILE A 15 -5.69 -30.51 -1.52
CA ILE A 15 -4.44 -30.09 -2.18
C ILE A 15 -3.41 -31.20 -1.98
N ALA A 16 -2.99 -31.82 -3.09
CA ALA A 16 -2.01 -32.89 -3.08
C ALA A 16 -0.65 -32.39 -2.54
N GLN A 17 -0.01 -33.20 -1.70
CA GLN A 17 1.37 -32.96 -1.27
C GLN A 17 2.33 -33.12 -2.46
N PRO A 18 3.44 -32.35 -2.51
CA PRO A 18 4.47 -32.54 -3.51
C PRO A 18 5.05 -33.94 -3.43
N THR A 19 5.30 -34.57 -4.59
CA THR A 19 5.96 -35.87 -4.67
C THR A 19 7.32 -35.83 -3.98
N GLY A 20 7.55 -36.76 -3.04
CA GLY A 20 8.81 -36.90 -2.30
C GLY A 20 8.87 -36.19 -0.95
N ILE A 21 7.81 -35.47 -0.55
CA ILE A 21 7.70 -34.85 0.78
C ILE A 21 6.46 -35.41 1.47
N THR A 22 6.64 -35.99 2.66
CA THR A 22 5.54 -36.47 3.51
C THR A 22 5.46 -35.59 4.75
N LEU A 23 4.44 -34.75 4.84
CA LEU A 23 4.14 -33.92 6.01
C LEU A 23 2.92 -34.47 6.74
N SER A 24 2.86 -34.32 8.07
CA SER A 24 1.61 -34.59 8.79
C SER A 24 0.48 -33.67 8.30
N SER A 25 -0.79 -34.05 8.50
CA SER A 25 -1.91 -33.20 8.07
C SER A 25 -1.85 -31.80 8.66
N GLY A 26 -1.41 -31.66 9.92
CA GLY A 26 -1.22 -30.35 10.56
C GLY A 26 -0.08 -29.53 9.96
N GLN A 27 1.06 -30.16 9.65
CA GLN A 27 2.17 -29.47 8.98
C GLN A 27 1.79 -29.01 7.57
N TRP A 28 1.07 -29.84 6.83
CA TRP A 28 0.59 -29.51 5.49
C TRP A 28 -0.46 -28.40 5.50
N ALA A 29 -1.46 -28.49 6.38
CA ALA A 29 -2.46 -27.45 6.55
C ALA A 29 -1.83 -26.10 6.92
N LYS A 30 -0.83 -26.10 7.81
CA LYS A 30 -0.07 -24.91 8.17
C LYS A 30 0.67 -24.31 6.98
N ALA A 31 1.44 -25.13 6.26
CA ALA A 31 2.25 -24.66 5.14
C ALA A 31 1.38 -24.10 3.99
N THR A 32 0.35 -24.83 3.59
CA THR A 32 -0.55 -24.42 2.50
C THR A 32 -1.35 -23.17 2.86
N SER A 33 -1.96 -23.14 4.04
CA SER A 33 -2.74 -21.98 4.51
C SER A 33 -1.86 -20.75 4.64
N HIS A 34 -0.70 -20.88 5.29
CA HIS A 34 0.22 -19.75 5.46
C HIS A 34 0.70 -19.20 4.11
N THR A 35 1.03 -20.08 3.16
CA THR A 35 1.47 -19.68 1.83
C THR A 35 0.36 -18.99 1.05
N ALA A 36 -0.84 -19.58 1.03
CA ALA A 36 -1.97 -19.01 0.29
C ALA A 36 -2.36 -17.62 0.81
N TRP A 37 -2.49 -17.47 2.13
CA TRP A 37 -2.83 -16.19 2.76
C TRP A 37 -1.71 -15.15 2.64
N GLY A 38 -0.44 -15.56 2.79
CA GLY A 38 0.69 -14.67 2.58
C GLY A 38 0.78 -14.14 1.15
N VAL A 39 0.65 -15.02 0.15
CA VAL A 39 0.64 -14.63 -1.27
C VAL A 39 -0.57 -13.76 -1.60
N PHE A 40 -1.76 -14.15 -1.13
CA PHE A 40 -2.99 -13.39 -1.35
C PHE A 40 -2.89 -11.96 -0.80
N SER A 41 -2.47 -11.82 0.45
CA SER A 41 -2.39 -10.51 1.11
C SER A 41 -1.32 -9.63 0.47
N ASN A 42 -0.13 -10.17 0.22
CA ASN A 42 0.93 -9.43 -0.46
C ASN A 42 0.51 -8.99 -1.86
N GLN A 43 -0.10 -9.89 -2.64
CA GLN A 43 -0.57 -9.54 -3.98
C GLN A 43 -1.71 -8.52 -3.93
N THR A 44 -2.65 -8.63 -2.99
CA THR A 44 -3.76 -7.69 -2.86
C THR A 44 -3.27 -6.27 -2.58
N PHE A 45 -2.32 -6.08 -1.66
CA PHE A 45 -1.75 -4.76 -1.41
C PHE A 45 -0.89 -4.28 -2.58
N THR A 46 -0.17 -5.18 -3.26
CA THR A 46 0.53 -4.86 -4.50
C THR A 46 -0.44 -4.36 -5.58
N ASP A 47 -1.55 -5.07 -5.77
CA ASP A 47 -2.61 -4.75 -6.72
C ASP A 47 -3.30 -3.41 -6.41
N LEU A 48 -3.48 -3.08 -5.13
CA LEU A 48 -3.94 -1.77 -4.69
C LEU A 48 -3.05 -0.64 -5.25
N HIS A 49 -1.73 -0.79 -5.13
CA HIS A 49 -0.76 0.21 -5.59
C HIS A 49 -0.56 0.18 -7.11
N ALA A 50 -0.62 -1.00 -7.72
CA ALA A 50 -0.52 -1.17 -9.16
C ALA A 50 -1.83 -0.78 -9.87
N ARG A 51 -2.95 -0.69 -9.17
CA ARG A 51 -4.31 -0.53 -9.72
C ARG A 51 -4.69 -1.65 -10.70
N SER A 52 -4.32 -2.88 -10.35
CA SER A 52 -4.66 -4.13 -11.05
C SER A 52 -5.46 -5.05 -10.16
N CYS A 53 -5.97 -6.16 -10.70
CA CYS A 53 -6.53 -7.25 -9.91
C CYS A 53 -6.05 -8.57 -10.50
N ALA A 54 -5.14 -9.27 -9.81
CA ALA A 54 -4.55 -10.52 -10.29
C ALA A 54 -5.40 -11.75 -9.95
N PHE A 55 -6.06 -11.73 -8.79
CA PHE A 55 -6.87 -12.87 -8.31
C PHE A 55 -8.36 -12.64 -8.52
N GLN A 56 -9.09 -13.73 -8.75
CA GLN A 56 -10.56 -13.69 -8.84
C GLN A 56 -11.23 -13.69 -7.46
N GLY A 57 -10.59 -14.29 -6.47
CA GLY A 57 -11.10 -14.39 -5.11
C GLY A 57 -10.02 -14.74 -4.09
N HIS A 58 -10.38 -14.73 -2.82
CA HIS A 58 -9.50 -15.05 -1.70
C HIS A 58 -9.26 -16.58 -1.56
N PRO A 59 -8.23 -17.00 -0.79
CA PRO A 59 -8.03 -18.41 -0.49
C PRO A 59 -9.27 -19.03 0.18
N GLY A 60 -9.56 -20.29 -0.17
CA GLY A 60 -10.56 -21.12 0.53
C GLY A 60 -9.99 -21.84 1.77
N LEU A 61 -8.73 -21.56 2.12
CA LEU A 61 -7.99 -22.17 3.22
C LEU A 61 -8.24 -21.45 4.55
N PRO A 62 -8.15 -22.13 5.71
CA PRO A 62 -8.30 -21.48 7.02
C PRO A 62 -7.20 -20.44 7.27
N ILE A 63 -7.54 -19.29 7.87
CA ILE A 63 -6.55 -18.32 8.34
C ILE A 63 -5.90 -18.86 9.63
N ALA A 64 -4.56 -18.91 9.69
CA ALA A 64 -3.85 -19.30 10.91
C ALA A 64 -4.21 -18.37 12.08
N GLY A 65 -4.49 -18.94 13.25
CA GLY A 65 -4.92 -18.25 14.46
C GLY A 65 -6.44 -18.13 14.63
N ARG A 66 -7.24 -18.44 13.60
CA ARG A 66 -8.72 -18.35 13.66
C ARG A 66 -9.42 -19.57 13.05
N GLY A 67 -8.95 -20.03 11.90
CA GLY A 67 -9.53 -21.16 11.18
C GLY A 67 -9.12 -22.50 11.76
N THR A 68 -9.92 -23.52 11.50
CA THR A 68 -9.68 -24.90 11.93
C THR A 68 -9.24 -25.79 10.77
N TYR A 69 -8.50 -26.85 11.08
CA TYR A 69 -8.15 -27.91 10.14
C TYR A 69 -8.51 -29.27 10.71
N LYS A 70 -8.65 -30.27 9.82
CA LYS A 70 -8.91 -31.65 10.21
C LYS A 70 -7.58 -32.41 10.33
N THR A 71 -7.35 -33.05 11.46
CA THR A 71 -6.17 -33.86 11.79
C THR A 71 -6.25 -35.26 11.17
N ASP A 72 -5.17 -36.03 11.28
CA ASP A 72 -5.07 -37.40 10.78
C ASP A 72 -6.06 -38.37 11.48
N ASP A 73 -6.39 -38.12 12.74
CA ASP A 73 -7.40 -38.88 13.50
C ASP A 73 -8.84 -38.39 13.25
N GLY A 74 -8.99 -37.35 12.43
CA GLY A 74 -10.27 -36.78 12.02
C GLY A 74 -10.87 -35.74 12.97
N SER A 75 -10.18 -35.37 14.06
CA SER A 75 -10.57 -34.28 14.94
C SER A 75 -10.37 -32.90 14.27
N LEU A 76 -11.00 -31.86 14.82
CA LEU A 76 -10.87 -30.47 14.36
C LEU A 76 -10.02 -29.70 15.36
N GLU A 77 -8.94 -29.10 14.87
CA GLU A 77 -8.03 -28.28 15.67
C GLU A 77 -7.91 -26.86 15.09
N ILE A 78 -7.65 -25.87 15.95
CA ILE A 78 -7.33 -24.51 15.50
C ILE A 78 -5.95 -24.52 14.86
N LEU A 79 -5.83 -23.95 13.67
CA LEU A 79 -4.55 -23.79 13.02
C LEU A 79 -3.72 -22.75 13.81
N PRO A 80 -2.57 -23.10 14.41
CA PRO A 80 -1.83 -22.17 15.25
C PRO A 80 -1.18 -21.06 14.42
N LEU A 81 -0.98 -19.89 15.04
CA LEU A 81 -0.20 -18.81 14.44
C LEU A 81 1.24 -19.25 14.14
N PRO A 82 1.88 -18.69 13.10
CA PRO A 82 3.33 -18.83 12.92
C PRO A 82 4.08 -18.30 14.14
N SER A 83 5.17 -18.96 14.54
CA SER A 83 5.96 -18.58 15.73
C SER A 83 6.64 -17.22 15.62
N TYR A 84 6.79 -16.69 14.41
CA TYR A 84 7.38 -15.39 14.11
C TYR A 84 6.34 -14.29 13.89
N SER A 85 5.04 -14.59 14.07
CA SER A 85 3.97 -13.64 13.82
C SER A 85 3.04 -13.54 15.03
N ASP A 86 2.34 -12.43 15.14
CA ASP A 86 1.39 -12.16 16.21
C ASP A 86 -0.05 -12.14 15.67
N VAL A 87 -0.99 -11.72 16.50
CA VAL A 87 -2.41 -11.64 16.15
C VAL A 87 -2.69 -10.67 14.99
N SER A 88 -1.79 -9.72 14.69
CA SER A 88 -1.93 -8.82 13.54
C SER A 88 -1.92 -9.58 12.20
N TYR A 89 -1.37 -10.79 12.14
CA TYR A 89 -1.46 -11.66 10.98
C TYR A 89 -2.91 -11.92 10.57
N VAL A 90 -3.76 -12.28 11.55
CA VAL A 90 -5.18 -12.58 11.31
C VAL A 90 -5.88 -11.37 10.72
N PHE A 91 -5.70 -10.22 11.38
CA PHE A 91 -6.37 -8.99 11.02
C PHE A 91 -5.85 -8.37 9.73
N THR A 92 -4.57 -8.57 9.39
CA THR A 92 -4.01 -8.17 8.09
C THR A 92 -4.61 -8.98 6.95
N ASN A 93 -4.80 -10.29 7.13
CA ASN A 93 -5.44 -11.14 6.12
C ASN A 93 -6.94 -10.79 5.97
N GLU A 94 -7.63 -10.47 7.05
CA GLU A 94 -9.03 -9.99 7.00
C GLU A 94 -9.15 -8.63 6.32
N LEU A 95 -8.20 -7.71 6.59
CA LEU A 95 -8.11 -6.45 5.89
C LEU A 95 -7.88 -6.68 4.39
N ALA A 96 -6.97 -7.59 4.03
CA ALA A 96 -6.70 -7.94 2.64
C ALA A 96 -7.96 -8.44 1.93
N VAL A 97 -8.86 -9.19 2.57
CA VAL A 97 -10.14 -9.57 1.94
C VAL A 97 -10.98 -8.34 1.59
N ILE A 98 -11.10 -7.36 2.49
CA ILE A 98 -11.87 -6.13 2.22
C ILE A 98 -11.21 -5.31 1.10
N VAL A 99 -9.89 -5.20 1.12
CA VAL A 99 -9.11 -4.47 0.10
C VAL A 99 -9.16 -5.20 -1.25
N HIS A 100 -9.18 -6.52 -1.25
CA HIS A 100 -9.34 -7.31 -2.48
C HIS A 100 -10.70 -7.05 -3.14
N ASP A 101 -11.78 -7.02 -2.37
CA ASP A 101 -13.10 -6.68 -2.90
C ASP A 101 -13.14 -5.27 -3.50
N MET A 102 -12.44 -4.31 -2.88
CA MET A 102 -12.25 -2.98 -3.44
C MET A 102 -11.47 -3.04 -4.76
N VAL A 103 -10.31 -3.68 -4.77
CA VAL A 103 -9.48 -3.83 -5.96
C VAL A 103 -10.26 -4.48 -7.09
N ARG A 104 -11.05 -5.51 -6.78
CA ARG A 104 -11.92 -6.20 -7.74
C ARG A 104 -12.99 -5.27 -8.28
N LEU A 105 -13.66 -4.51 -7.40
CA LEU A 105 -14.67 -3.52 -7.78
C LEU A 105 -14.13 -2.46 -8.75
N TYR A 106 -12.89 -2.02 -8.58
CA TYR A 106 -12.30 -0.94 -9.38
C TYR A 106 -11.56 -1.44 -10.64
N TYR A 107 -10.88 -2.59 -10.56
CA TYR A 107 -9.83 -2.95 -11.52
C TYR A 107 -9.96 -4.34 -12.14
N TYR A 108 -10.94 -5.15 -11.76
CA TYR A 108 -11.07 -6.51 -12.29
C TYR A 108 -11.55 -6.52 -13.74
N THR A 109 -10.73 -7.05 -14.66
CA THR A 109 -11.02 -7.10 -16.10
C THR A 109 -11.44 -8.47 -16.62
N GLY A 110 -11.61 -9.46 -15.75
CA GLY A 110 -12.10 -10.80 -16.12
C GLY A 110 -13.63 -10.87 -16.25
N GLU A 111 -14.14 -11.99 -16.75
CA GLU A 111 -15.59 -12.20 -16.86
C GLU A 111 -16.27 -12.17 -15.49
N PRO A 112 -17.43 -11.49 -15.33
CA PRO A 112 -18.17 -11.49 -14.09
C PRO A 112 -18.69 -12.89 -13.77
N ASP A 113 -18.84 -13.19 -12.48
CA ASP A 113 -19.35 -14.49 -12.01
C ASP A 113 -20.78 -14.78 -12.51
N ASP A 114 -21.54 -13.76 -12.90
CA ASP A 114 -22.91 -13.85 -13.43
C ASP A 114 -22.99 -13.90 -14.96
N GLY A 115 -21.84 -13.93 -15.66
CA GLY A 115 -21.77 -13.98 -17.12
C GLY A 115 -22.22 -12.70 -17.83
N SER A 116 -22.44 -11.60 -17.10
CA SER A 116 -22.80 -10.32 -17.71
C SER A 116 -21.63 -9.70 -18.49
N PRO A 117 -21.88 -8.97 -19.58
CA PRO A 117 -20.81 -8.27 -20.29
C PRO A 117 -20.22 -7.17 -19.42
N LEU A 118 -18.89 -7.19 -19.26
CA LEU A 118 -18.16 -6.15 -18.56
C LEU A 118 -18.39 -4.78 -19.22
N ALA A 119 -18.73 -3.77 -18.41
CA ALA A 119 -18.72 -2.39 -18.88
C ALA A 119 -17.31 -1.98 -19.40
N PRO A 120 -17.20 -1.15 -20.45
CA PRO A 120 -15.94 -0.58 -20.91
C PRO A 120 -15.19 0.12 -19.78
N MET A 121 -13.85 0.03 -19.74
CA MET A 121 -13.02 0.57 -18.64
C MET A 121 -13.30 2.06 -18.33
N SER A 122 -13.66 2.86 -19.33
CA SER A 122 -13.99 4.27 -19.19
C SER A 122 -15.23 4.58 -18.34
N ASN A 123 -16.10 3.58 -18.10
CA ASN A 123 -17.32 3.70 -17.28
C ASN A 123 -17.23 2.93 -15.94
N ARG A 124 -16.04 2.48 -15.53
CA ARG A 124 -15.88 1.61 -14.34
C ARG A 124 -15.59 2.32 -13.03
N ASN A 125 -15.51 3.64 -12.99
CA ASN A 125 -15.40 4.33 -11.70
C ASN A 125 -16.64 3.96 -10.86
N PRO A 126 -16.46 3.25 -9.73
CA PRO A 126 -17.61 2.77 -8.98
C PRO A 126 -18.37 3.96 -8.41
N SER A 127 -19.67 3.77 -8.18
CA SER A 127 -20.47 4.80 -7.53
C SER A 127 -19.94 5.07 -6.12
N LEU A 128 -20.11 6.30 -5.65
CA LEU A 128 -19.76 6.66 -4.27
C LEU A 128 -20.44 5.75 -3.25
N GLU A 129 -21.66 5.29 -3.53
CA GLU A 129 -22.40 4.34 -2.69
C GLU A 129 -21.68 2.99 -2.52
N LYS A 130 -21.11 2.44 -3.61
CA LYS A 130 -20.32 1.20 -3.54
C LYS A 130 -19.02 1.42 -2.76
N ALA A 131 -18.35 2.56 -2.98
CA ALA A 131 -17.16 2.92 -2.22
C ALA A 131 -17.45 3.10 -0.73
N GLU A 132 -18.57 3.76 -0.39
CA GLU A 132 -19.05 3.95 0.98
C GLU A 132 -19.33 2.61 1.67
N ASN A 133 -19.87 1.62 0.95
CA ASN A 133 -20.08 0.28 1.50
C ASN A 133 -18.77 -0.41 1.89
N ILE A 134 -17.74 -0.33 1.04
CA ILE A 134 -16.39 -0.81 1.38
C ILE A 134 -15.84 -0.05 2.59
N PHE A 135 -16.00 1.27 2.63
CA PHE A 135 -15.53 2.08 3.75
C PHE A 135 -16.20 1.70 5.08
N ARG A 136 -17.51 1.41 5.08
CA ARG A 136 -18.20 0.89 6.27
C ARG A 136 -17.61 -0.44 6.75
N ARG A 137 -17.25 -1.34 5.84
CA ARG A 137 -16.57 -2.61 6.19
C ARG A 137 -15.18 -2.37 6.78
N LEU A 138 -14.41 -1.44 6.20
CA LEU A 138 -13.13 -1.02 6.76
C LEU A 138 -13.29 -0.46 8.18
N LEU A 139 -14.26 0.42 8.41
CA LEU A 139 -14.53 0.96 9.76
C LEU A 139 -14.98 -0.12 10.75
N ALA A 140 -15.84 -1.05 10.33
CA ALA A 140 -16.28 -2.16 11.15
C ALA A 140 -15.10 -3.09 11.52
N TRP A 141 -14.21 -3.37 10.56
CA TRP A 141 -12.98 -4.11 10.81
C TRP A 141 -12.08 -3.38 11.82
N ALA A 142 -11.88 -2.07 11.66
CA ALA A 142 -11.05 -1.28 12.58
C ALA A 142 -11.64 -1.21 14.00
N ALA A 143 -12.97 -1.13 14.13
CA ALA A 143 -13.66 -1.15 15.41
C ALA A 143 -13.62 -2.52 16.11
N GLY A 144 -13.44 -3.61 15.35
CA GLY A 144 -13.35 -4.98 15.85
C GLY A 144 -11.94 -5.45 16.23
N LEU A 145 -10.93 -4.57 16.15
CA LEU A 145 -9.55 -4.95 16.48
C LEU A 145 -9.38 -5.26 17.98
N PRO A 146 -8.64 -6.32 18.34
CA PRO A 146 -8.29 -6.61 19.72
C PRO A 146 -7.34 -5.54 20.25
N LEU A 147 -7.29 -5.36 21.58
CA LEU A 147 -6.42 -4.38 22.23
C LEU A 147 -4.95 -4.49 21.80
N ALA A 148 -4.45 -5.71 21.55
CA ALA A 148 -3.08 -5.93 21.06
C ALA A 148 -2.79 -5.28 19.69
N CYS A 149 -3.82 -5.07 18.87
CA CYS A 149 -3.73 -4.41 17.57
C CYS A 149 -4.13 -2.93 17.60
N VAL A 150 -4.58 -2.41 18.75
CA VAL A 150 -4.90 -0.99 18.92
C VAL A 150 -3.60 -0.20 18.98
N ARG A 151 -3.60 0.99 18.35
CA ARG A 151 -2.41 1.83 18.30
C ARG A 151 -1.92 2.24 19.69
N GLY A 152 -0.64 2.07 19.96
CA GLY A 152 0.03 2.42 21.21
C GLY A 152 1.54 2.20 21.14
N ASP A 153 2.25 2.56 22.21
CA ASP A 153 3.72 2.60 22.24
C ASP A 153 4.39 1.21 22.15
N GLN A 154 3.62 0.13 22.31
CA GLN A 154 4.09 -1.25 22.32
C GLN A 154 3.65 -2.05 21.08
N ASN A 155 3.21 -1.37 20.00
CA ASN A 155 2.82 -2.10 18.80
C ASN A 155 4.00 -2.74 18.09
N SER A 156 3.76 -3.92 17.52
CA SER A 156 4.70 -4.57 16.61
C SER A 156 4.83 -3.81 15.28
N PRO A 157 5.96 -3.95 14.56
CA PRO A 157 6.10 -3.43 13.20
C PRO A 157 4.96 -3.88 12.28
N GLU A 158 4.51 -5.13 12.40
CA GLU A 158 3.42 -5.72 11.63
C GLU A 158 2.09 -5.01 11.89
N THR A 159 1.78 -4.73 13.16
CA THR A 159 0.59 -3.96 13.54
C THR A 159 0.62 -2.55 12.94
N MET A 160 1.78 -1.88 12.96
CA MET A 160 1.91 -0.55 12.36
C MET A 160 1.76 -0.60 10.83
N CYS A 161 2.36 -1.59 10.18
CA CYS A 161 2.18 -1.82 8.74
C CYS A 161 0.71 -2.07 8.41
N MET A 162 -0.02 -2.88 9.19
CA MET A 162 -1.44 -3.13 9.00
C MET A 162 -2.27 -1.84 9.01
N HIS A 163 -2.01 -0.93 9.97
CA HIS A 163 -2.66 0.39 10.00
C HIS A 163 -2.27 1.27 8.81
N MET A 164 -1.03 1.17 8.33
CA MET A 164 -0.59 1.87 7.11
C MET A 164 -1.32 1.36 5.87
N HIS A 165 -1.48 0.05 5.71
CA HIS A 165 -2.25 -0.56 4.63
C HIS A 165 -3.72 -0.15 4.68
N PHE A 166 -4.32 -0.09 5.87
CA PHE A 166 -5.69 0.40 6.06
C PHE A 166 -5.85 1.81 5.49
N HIS A 167 -4.99 2.75 5.88
CA HIS A 167 -5.11 4.13 5.42
C HIS A 167 -4.73 4.30 3.95
N ALA A 168 -3.79 3.51 3.43
CA ALA A 168 -3.51 3.45 1.99
C ALA A 168 -4.74 3.00 1.20
N ALA A 169 -5.47 1.99 1.69
CA ALA A 169 -6.71 1.53 1.08
C ALA A 169 -7.80 2.61 1.09
N VAL A 170 -7.99 3.33 2.20
CA VAL A 170 -8.96 4.43 2.28
C VAL A 170 -8.61 5.57 1.31
N ILE A 171 -7.33 5.91 1.18
CA ILE A 171 -6.84 6.90 0.20
C ILE A 171 -7.19 6.44 -1.21
N ALA A 172 -6.81 5.22 -1.58
CA ALA A 172 -7.07 4.67 -2.92
C ALA A 172 -8.58 4.55 -3.22
N LEU A 173 -9.39 4.20 -2.21
CA LEU A 173 -10.85 4.08 -2.30
C LEU A 173 -11.49 5.41 -2.70
N PHE A 174 -11.07 6.50 -2.06
CA PHE A 174 -11.70 7.80 -2.27
C PHE A 174 -11.01 8.70 -3.30
N GLN A 175 -9.81 8.31 -3.77
CA GLN A 175 -9.03 9.10 -4.70
C GLN A 175 -9.77 9.48 -5.99
N PRO A 176 -10.58 8.62 -6.64
CA PRO A 176 -11.29 9.03 -7.85
C PRO A 176 -12.36 10.10 -7.62
N PHE A 177 -12.83 10.26 -6.38
CA PHE A 177 -13.92 11.20 -6.07
C PHE A 177 -13.41 12.57 -5.63
N ILE A 178 -12.20 12.68 -5.07
CA ILE A 178 -11.70 13.98 -4.60
C ILE A 178 -11.45 14.99 -5.72
N PHE A 179 -11.37 14.55 -6.98
CA PHE A 179 -11.28 15.44 -8.17
C PHE A 179 -12.66 15.90 -8.69
N VAL A 180 -13.75 15.47 -8.06
CA VAL A 180 -15.15 15.79 -8.41
C VAL A 180 -15.70 16.88 -7.48
N PRO A 181 -16.63 17.75 -7.92
CA PRO A 181 -17.19 18.80 -7.06
C PRO A 181 -17.73 18.29 -5.71
N LEU A 182 -17.34 18.97 -4.62
CA LEU A 182 -17.56 18.58 -3.21
C LEU A 182 -19.01 18.17 -2.84
N GLN A 183 -20.01 18.76 -3.50
CA GLN A 183 -21.42 18.47 -3.25
C GLN A 183 -21.79 17.00 -3.57
N ARG A 184 -21.00 16.32 -4.42
CA ARG A 184 -21.22 14.91 -4.80
C ARG A 184 -20.51 13.93 -3.87
N LEU A 185 -19.83 14.39 -2.81
CA LEU A 185 -18.94 13.56 -1.98
C LEU A 185 -19.51 13.20 -0.61
N LYS A 186 -20.71 13.66 -0.27
CA LYS A 186 -21.35 13.33 1.01
C LYS A 186 -21.78 11.88 1.02
N PHE A 187 -21.47 11.20 2.12
CA PHE A 187 -21.95 9.85 2.34
C PHE A 187 -23.44 9.85 2.65
N ARG A 188 -24.15 8.80 2.22
CA ARG A 188 -25.58 8.64 2.48
C ARG A 188 -25.87 8.08 3.87
N SER A 189 -24.96 7.25 4.40
CA SER A 189 -25.15 6.52 5.65
C SER A 189 -24.63 7.25 6.89
N PHE A 190 -24.12 8.48 6.75
CA PHE A 190 -23.52 9.23 7.86
C PHE A 190 -24.31 10.51 8.13
N ASP A 191 -24.63 10.76 9.41
CA ASP A 191 -25.34 11.95 9.85
C ASP A 191 -24.47 13.22 9.63
N THR A 192 -24.64 13.81 8.45
CA THR A 192 -24.36 15.21 8.08
C THR A 192 -22.91 15.72 7.92
N GLN A 193 -21.86 15.02 8.39
CA GLN A 193 -20.46 15.50 8.22
C GLN A 193 -19.51 14.54 7.48
N GLY A 194 -19.93 13.30 7.23
CA GLY A 194 -19.11 12.31 6.52
C GLY A 194 -19.04 12.60 5.02
N SER A 195 -17.82 12.71 4.48
CA SER A 195 -17.59 12.80 3.03
C SER A 195 -16.34 12.02 2.59
N ALA A 196 -16.29 11.67 1.31
CA ALA A 196 -15.12 11.03 0.70
C ALA A 196 -13.84 11.85 0.93
N LEU A 197 -13.93 13.18 0.82
CA LEU A 197 -12.82 14.08 1.06
C LEU A 197 -12.37 14.07 2.53
N CYS A 198 -13.32 14.06 3.48
CA CYS A 198 -12.99 13.96 4.90
C CYS A 198 -12.29 12.64 5.23
N ALA A 199 -12.77 11.52 4.70
CA ALA A 199 -12.17 10.19 4.90
C ALA A 199 -10.75 10.11 4.28
N PHE A 200 -10.59 10.67 3.08
CA PHE A 200 -9.31 10.80 2.39
C PHE A 200 -8.31 11.62 3.22
N ASN A 201 -8.65 12.86 3.57
CA ASN A 201 -7.76 13.76 4.32
C ASN A 201 -7.43 13.21 5.73
N SER A 202 -8.40 12.59 6.38
CA SER A 202 -8.17 11.94 7.69
C SER A 202 -7.16 10.80 7.55
N SER A 203 -7.25 10.00 6.49
CA SER A 203 -6.31 8.91 6.24
C SER A 203 -4.92 9.38 5.86
N VAL A 204 -4.80 10.45 5.05
CA VAL A 204 -3.51 11.12 4.80
C VAL A 204 -2.88 11.59 6.11
N ASN A 205 -3.67 12.25 6.98
CA ASN A 205 -3.18 12.72 8.27
C ASN A 205 -2.78 11.61 9.22
N GLN A 206 -3.49 10.48 9.19
CA GLN A 206 -3.08 9.32 9.96
C GLN A 206 -1.81 8.66 9.39
N LEU A 207 -1.65 8.58 8.07
CA LEU A 207 -0.41 8.07 7.47
C LEU A 207 0.81 8.91 7.81
N LYS A 208 0.70 10.24 7.84
CA LYS A 208 1.78 11.11 8.30
C LYS A 208 2.35 10.70 9.65
N ARG A 209 1.46 10.48 10.62
CA ARG A 209 1.81 10.04 11.98
C ARG A 209 2.40 8.64 11.97
N LEU A 210 1.77 7.71 11.24
CA LEU A 210 2.22 6.32 11.18
C LEU A 210 3.59 6.18 10.52
N VAL A 211 3.86 6.90 9.44
CA VAL A 211 5.16 6.89 8.75
C VAL A 211 6.25 7.44 9.65
N ILE A 212 6.03 8.58 10.33
CA ILE A 212 7.00 9.11 11.29
C ILE A 212 7.25 8.11 12.41
N ASN A 213 6.19 7.64 13.07
CA ASN A 213 6.30 6.73 14.20
C ASN A 213 7.01 5.44 13.80
N TYR A 214 6.68 4.85 12.64
CA TYR A 214 7.36 3.66 12.16
C TYR A 214 8.86 3.90 11.95
N GLN A 215 9.22 5.00 11.28
CA GLN A 215 10.61 5.34 10.98
C GLN A 215 11.43 5.77 12.21
N SER A 216 10.78 6.24 13.28
CA SER A 216 11.44 6.62 14.54
C SER A 216 11.56 5.47 15.53
N THR A 217 10.61 4.53 15.51
CA THR A 217 10.52 3.45 16.51
C THR A 217 11.24 2.19 16.08
N PHE A 218 11.21 1.84 14.78
CA PHE A 218 11.76 0.58 14.31
C PHE A 218 13.02 0.81 13.49
N ASP A 219 14.07 0.05 13.84
CA ASP A 219 15.17 -0.16 12.94
C ASP A 219 14.64 -0.86 11.69
N LEU A 220 14.64 -0.12 10.58
CA LEU A 220 14.13 -0.59 9.29
C LEU A 220 14.77 -1.89 8.81
N LEU A 221 15.84 -2.38 9.45
CA LEU A 221 16.60 -3.59 9.11
C LEU A 221 15.77 -4.89 9.12
N GLY A 222 14.69 -4.99 9.91
CA GLY A 222 13.91 -6.24 10.06
C GLY A 222 12.69 -6.39 9.14
N ASN A 223 12.01 -5.29 8.80
CA ASN A 223 10.80 -5.29 7.97
C ASN A 223 10.80 -4.08 7.02
N LEU A 224 11.67 -4.17 6.00
CA LEU A 224 12.00 -3.08 5.08
C LEU A 224 10.86 -2.74 4.11
N LEU A 225 10.05 -3.73 3.73
CA LEU A 225 9.03 -3.59 2.68
C LEU A 225 7.61 -3.43 3.21
N GLY A 226 7.31 -3.87 4.43
CA GLY A 226 6.00 -3.69 5.07
C GLY A 226 5.45 -2.25 5.04
N PRO A 227 6.23 -1.20 5.34
CA PRO A 227 5.73 0.18 5.33
C PRO A 227 5.71 0.81 3.92
N LEU A 228 6.25 0.14 2.90
CA LEU A 228 6.48 0.72 1.58
C LEU A 228 5.17 1.21 0.97
N GLY A 229 4.13 0.39 0.98
CA GLY A 229 2.82 0.74 0.41
C GLY A 229 2.22 2.02 1.00
N GLY A 230 2.16 2.11 2.32
CA GLY A 230 1.68 3.31 3.02
C GLY A 230 2.56 4.54 2.76
N THR A 231 3.88 4.36 2.70
CA THR A 231 4.84 5.44 2.40
C THR A 231 4.63 5.98 0.98
N MET A 232 4.50 5.10 -0.01
CA MET A 232 4.22 5.46 -1.40
C MET A 232 2.87 6.18 -1.51
N SER A 233 1.83 5.66 -0.88
CA SER A 233 0.51 6.30 -0.89
C SER A 233 0.51 7.67 -0.23
N LEU A 234 1.25 7.88 0.85
CA LEU A 234 1.41 9.19 1.46
C LEU A 234 2.14 10.16 0.50
N ALA A 235 3.31 9.77 -0.01
CA ALA A 235 4.10 10.61 -0.90
C ALA A 235 3.34 11.05 -2.16
N SER A 236 2.65 10.11 -2.81
CA SER A 236 1.78 10.37 -3.96
C SER A 236 0.61 11.29 -3.60
N SER A 237 -0.03 11.08 -2.45
CA SER A 237 -1.18 11.90 -2.01
C SER A 237 -0.78 13.34 -1.71
N LEU A 238 0.43 13.57 -1.19
CA LEU A 238 0.96 14.91 -0.96
C LEU A 238 1.11 15.68 -2.29
N CYS A 239 1.41 15.01 -3.40
CA CYS A 239 1.64 15.66 -4.68
C CYS A 239 0.35 15.99 -5.47
N GLN A 240 -0.83 15.56 -5.01
CA GLN A 240 -2.06 15.69 -5.80
C GLN A 240 -2.52 17.14 -5.99
N THR A 241 -3.15 17.41 -7.15
CA THR A 241 -3.69 18.73 -7.48
C THR A 241 -5.19 18.90 -7.17
N GLY A 242 -5.79 17.95 -6.46
CA GLY A 242 -7.19 18.01 -6.02
C GLY A 242 -7.47 19.06 -4.93
N PRO A 243 -8.74 19.34 -4.62
CA PRO A 243 -9.15 20.13 -3.46
C PRO A 243 -8.77 19.42 -2.15
N SER A 244 -7.59 19.73 -1.63
CA SER A 244 -7.16 19.33 -0.28
C SER A 244 -7.24 20.51 0.69
N VAL A 245 -7.61 20.24 1.94
CA VAL A 245 -7.60 21.24 3.03
C VAL A 245 -6.20 21.78 3.29
N GLU A 246 -5.16 21.00 2.98
CA GLU A 246 -3.76 21.29 3.30
C GLU A 246 -3.01 22.03 2.20
N ARG A 247 -3.64 22.29 1.06
CA ARG A 247 -3.01 23.02 -0.06
C ARG A 247 -2.54 24.42 0.30
N LYS A 248 -2.94 24.93 1.46
CA LYS A 248 -2.55 26.24 1.99
C LYS A 248 -1.14 26.25 2.63
N ASP A 249 -0.54 25.09 2.91
CA ASP A 249 0.77 25.00 3.58
C ASP A 249 1.76 24.13 2.82
N ASP A 250 2.50 24.77 1.90
CA ASP A 250 3.52 24.12 1.08
C ASP A 250 4.69 23.58 1.90
N HIS A 251 5.03 24.19 3.04
CA HIS A 251 6.12 23.75 3.90
C HIS A 251 5.80 22.43 4.60
N VAL A 252 4.60 22.31 5.17
CA VAL A 252 4.14 21.08 5.83
C VAL A 252 4.09 19.93 4.83
N ARG A 253 3.56 20.17 3.62
CA ARG A 253 3.52 19.16 2.56
C ARG A 253 4.93 18.69 2.18
N ARG A 254 5.85 19.63 1.96
CA ARG A 254 7.23 19.35 1.57
C ARG A 254 7.99 18.59 2.67
N HIS A 255 7.74 18.91 3.95
CA HIS A 255 8.30 18.19 5.10
C HIS A 255 7.90 16.72 5.10
N TYR A 256 6.61 16.40 5.02
CA TYR A 256 6.15 15.01 5.03
C TYR A 256 6.59 14.23 3.79
N PHE A 257 6.71 14.90 2.64
CA PHE A 257 7.29 14.29 1.44
C PHE A 257 8.75 13.89 1.68
N ALA A 258 9.55 14.79 2.28
CA ALA A 258 10.94 14.51 2.62
C ALA A 258 11.09 13.35 3.62
N VAL A 259 10.18 13.23 4.60
CA VAL A 259 10.14 12.07 5.51
C VAL A 259 9.91 10.76 4.74
N CYS A 260 9.02 10.75 3.73
CA CYS A 260 8.80 9.57 2.90
C CYS A 260 10.07 9.19 2.12
N ILE A 261 10.72 10.17 1.48
CA ILE A 261 11.97 9.96 0.72
C ILE A 261 13.09 9.44 1.62
N LYS A 262 13.25 10.00 2.82
CA LYS A 262 14.23 9.52 3.81
C LYS A 262 14.02 8.05 4.17
N GLY A 263 12.76 7.64 4.34
CA GLY A 263 12.41 6.23 4.56
C GLY A 263 12.84 5.32 3.40
N LEU A 264 12.61 5.74 2.16
CA LEU A 264 13.01 5.00 0.96
C LEU A 264 14.52 4.94 0.79
N LEU A 265 15.25 6.03 1.06
CA LEU A 265 16.70 6.09 0.99
C LEU A 265 17.38 5.10 1.95
N ARG A 266 16.80 4.86 3.13
CA ARG A 266 17.33 3.87 4.09
C ARG A 266 17.32 2.42 3.55
N ILE A 267 16.53 2.14 2.53
CA ILE A 267 16.34 0.77 1.99
C ILE A 267 16.83 0.62 0.54
N VAL A 268 17.22 1.72 -0.13
CA VAL A 268 17.60 1.73 -1.55
C VAL A 268 18.81 0.83 -1.86
N SER A 269 19.77 0.73 -0.94
CA SER A 269 20.97 -0.10 -1.12
C SER A 269 20.71 -1.61 -1.11
N ARG A 270 19.50 -2.03 -0.72
CA ARG A 270 19.07 -3.43 -0.63
C ARG A 270 18.13 -3.84 -1.76
N PHE A 271 17.45 -2.88 -2.38
CA PHE A 271 16.41 -3.14 -3.36
C PHE A 271 16.49 -2.09 -4.48
N GLU A 272 17.01 -2.48 -5.65
CA GLU A 272 17.21 -1.57 -6.77
C GLU A 272 15.88 -0.95 -7.27
N VAL A 273 14.75 -1.64 -7.15
CA VAL A 273 13.42 -1.10 -7.50
C VAL A 273 13.07 0.18 -6.74
N ILE A 274 13.62 0.38 -5.53
CA ILE A 274 13.38 1.58 -4.72
C ILE A 274 13.94 2.83 -5.39
N LYS A 275 15.00 2.71 -6.19
CA LYS A 275 15.52 3.82 -7.00
C LYS A 275 14.47 4.33 -7.99
N VAL A 276 13.77 3.41 -8.67
CA VAL A 276 12.68 3.75 -9.58
C VAL A 276 11.55 4.45 -8.82
N PHE A 277 11.22 3.99 -7.61
CA PHE A 277 10.25 4.65 -6.73
C PHE A 277 10.63 6.07 -6.35
N ILE A 278 11.87 6.28 -5.89
CA ILE A 278 12.36 7.61 -5.56
C ILE A 278 12.30 8.51 -6.79
N GLN A 279 12.77 8.05 -7.96
CA GLN A 279 12.75 8.83 -9.19
C GLN A 279 11.33 9.23 -9.63
N GLY A 280 10.38 8.29 -9.60
CA GLY A 280 8.99 8.56 -9.96
C GLY A 280 8.32 9.55 -9.02
N LEU A 281 8.55 9.41 -7.70
CA LEU A 281 8.04 10.35 -6.71
C LEU A 281 8.67 11.75 -6.85
N LEU A 282 9.98 11.85 -7.09
CA LEU A 282 10.64 13.14 -7.32
C LEU A 282 10.12 13.83 -8.58
N ALA A 283 9.93 13.08 -9.68
CA ALA A 283 9.37 13.63 -10.91
C ALA A 283 7.94 14.15 -10.70
N LEU A 284 7.09 13.39 -10.03
CA LEU A 284 5.73 13.82 -9.67
C LEU A 284 5.75 15.05 -8.74
N ALA A 285 6.64 15.08 -7.76
CA ALA A 285 6.74 16.20 -6.84
C ALA A 285 7.28 17.47 -7.51
N LEU A 286 8.16 17.35 -8.51
CA LEU A 286 8.61 18.47 -9.33
C LEU A 286 7.52 19.00 -10.24
N SER A 287 6.78 18.11 -10.93
CA SER A 287 5.71 18.52 -11.84
C SER A 287 4.58 19.27 -11.11
N THR A 288 4.36 18.93 -9.84
CA THR A 288 3.34 19.53 -8.97
C THR A 288 3.88 20.64 -8.07
N GLN A 289 5.15 21.03 -8.25
CA GLN A 289 5.87 22.06 -7.47
C GLN A 289 5.92 21.81 -5.96
N THR A 290 5.70 20.55 -5.55
CA THR A 290 5.78 20.12 -4.14
C THR A 290 7.20 20.25 -3.60
N ILE A 291 8.22 20.02 -4.43
CA ILE A 291 9.65 20.14 -4.08
C ILE A 291 10.39 21.08 -5.04
N THR A 292 11.59 21.51 -4.65
CA THR A 292 12.52 22.23 -5.52
C THR A 292 13.38 21.27 -6.34
N ARG A 293 13.96 21.78 -7.42
CA ARG A 293 14.97 21.04 -8.19
C ARG A 293 16.20 20.67 -7.36
N GLN A 294 16.72 21.62 -6.58
CA GLN A 294 17.90 21.41 -5.74
C GLN A 294 17.68 20.25 -4.75
N TYR A 295 16.49 20.15 -4.17
CA TYR A 295 16.13 19.02 -3.31
C TYR A 295 16.15 17.69 -4.08
N ALA A 296 15.54 17.64 -5.27
CA ALA A 296 15.54 16.44 -6.10
C ALA A 296 16.96 16.01 -6.52
N GLU A 297 17.83 16.96 -6.89
CA GLU A 297 19.23 16.71 -7.24
C GLU A 297 20.02 16.18 -6.04
N SER A 298 19.81 16.75 -4.86
CA SER A 298 20.44 16.29 -3.61
C SER A 298 20.06 14.83 -3.30
N VAL A 299 18.76 14.51 -3.36
CA VAL A 299 18.26 13.14 -3.15
C VAL A 299 18.83 12.18 -4.18
N MET A 300 18.88 12.55 -5.47
CA MET A 300 19.50 11.71 -6.50
C MET A 300 21.01 11.53 -6.29
N GLY A 301 21.68 12.51 -5.70
CA GLY A 301 23.06 12.37 -5.24
C GLY A 301 23.21 11.36 -4.09
N GLU A 302 22.26 11.32 -3.16
CA GLU A 302 22.21 10.32 -2.08
C GLU A 302 21.96 8.92 -2.64
N VAL A 303 21.02 8.75 -3.55
CA VAL A 303 20.76 7.47 -4.22
C VAL A 303 22.04 6.92 -4.84
N LYS A 304 22.76 7.73 -5.62
CA LYS A 304 24.04 7.33 -6.24
C LYS A 304 25.11 6.93 -5.22
N ARG A 305 25.16 7.61 -4.07
CA ARG A 305 26.10 7.26 -2.98
C ARG A 305 25.73 5.96 -2.27
N SER A 306 24.45 5.62 -2.26
CA SER A 306 23.91 4.39 -1.64
C SER A 306 23.78 3.22 -2.61
N GLU A 307 24.13 3.39 -3.89
CA GLU A 307 24.07 2.33 -4.90
C GLU A 307 24.97 1.15 -4.51
N ASN A 308 24.43 -0.06 -4.65
CA ASN A 308 25.18 -1.30 -4.49
C ASN A 308 25.60 -1.80 -5.88
N PRO A 309 26.89 -1.76 -6.25
CA PRO A 309 27.34 -2.11 -7.60
C PRO A 309 26.95 -3.53 -8.03
N SER A 310 26.88 -4.48 -7.08
CA SER A 310 26.51 -5.86 -7.36
C SER A 310 25.03 -6.00 -7.75
N LEU A 311 24.14 -5.27 -7.06
CA LEU A 311 22.70 -5.27 -7.39
C LEU A 311 22.43 -4.53 -8.70
N SER A 312 23.13 -3.41 -8.93
CA SER A 312 22.97 -2.61 -10.14
C SER A 312 23.39 -3.39 -11.40
N ALA A 313 24.47 -4.17 -11.33
CA ALA A 313 24.90 -5.03 -12.43
C ALA A 313 23.88 -6.14 -12.75
N MET A 314 23.24 -6.72 -11.74
CA MET A 314 22.18 -7.73 -11.93
C MET A 314 20.88 -7.15 -12.48
N ALA A 315 20.61 -5.88 -12.20
CA ALA A 315 19.40 -5.17 -12.59
C ALA A 315 19.54 -4.35 -13.89
N ALA A 316 20.66 -4.49 -14.61
CA ALA A 316 20.91 -3.81 -15.88
C ALA A 316 19.85 -4.15 -16.95
N GLU A 317 19.10 -5.25 -16.77
CA GLU A 317 17.88 -5.54 -17.52
C GLU A 317 16.70 -4.73 -16.94
N HIS A 318 16.30 -3.68 -17.64
CA HIS A 318 15.12 -2.82 -17.45
C HIS A 318 14.20 -3.19 -16.26
N LEU A 319 14.53 -2.66 -15.07
CA LEU A 319 13.59 -2.63 -13.94
C LEU A 319 12.35 -1.85 -14.34
N THR A 320 11.23 -2.57 -14.51
CA THR A 320 9.91 -1.98 -14.73
C THR A 320 9.12 -2.06 -13.44
N SER A 321 8.26 -1.07 -13.21
CA SER A 321 7.33 -1.10 -12.08
C SER A 321 5.93 -0.79 -12.57
N ASN A 322 5.00 -1.67 -12.22
CA ASN A 322 3.57 -1.47 -12.45
C ASN A 322 2.91 -0.62 -11.34
N VAL A 323 3.66 -0.21 -10.32
CA VAL A 323 3.15 0.63 -9.22
C VAL A 323 2.79 1.99 -9.77
N VAL A 324 1.59 2.46 -9.45
CA VAL A 324 1.12 3.77 -9.88
C VAL A 324 1.48 4.82 -8.84
N VAL A 325 2.06 5.93 -9.28
CA VAL A 325 2.46 7.03 -8.39
C VAL A 325 1.70 8.32 -8.68
N ASP A 326 1.35 8.58 -9.94
CA ASP A 326 0.49 9.70 -10.29
C ASP A 326 -0.97 9.25 -10.17
N TYR A 327 -1.61 9.64 -9.07
CA TYR A 327 -2.97 9.20 -8.83
C TYR A 327 -3.99 9.87 -9.74
N GLU A 328 -3.74 11.11 -10.12
CA GLU A 328 -4.64 11.91 -10.96
C GLU A 328 -4.58 11.47 -12.42
N LEU A 329 -3.37 11.32 -12.98
CA LEU A 329 -3.18 10.85 -14.35
C LEU A 329 -3.78 9.46 -14.57
N ALA A 330 -3.73 8.59 -13.56
CA ALA A 330 -4.27 7.23 -13.66
C ALA A 330 -5.78 7.15 -13.85
N LEU A 331 -6.52 8.23 -13.58
CA LEU A 331 -7.97 8.30 -13.86
C LEU A 331 -8.25 8.28 -15.37
N THR A 332 -7.30 8.74 -16.18
CA THR A 332 -7.42 8.83 -17.64
C THR A 332 -6.44 7.90 -18.36
N ASP A 333 -5.22 7.74 -17.83
CA ASP A 333 -4.18 6.89 -18.39
C ASP A 333 -3.37 6.23 -17.27
N ARG A 334 -3.77 5.00 -16.92
CA ARG A 334 -3.06 4.20 -15.92
C ARG A 334 -1.61 3.93 -16.34
N SER A 335 -1.37 3.64 -17.62
CA SER A 335 -0.05 3.22 -18.08
C SER A 335 0.95 4.36 -18.00
N ALA A 336 0.55 5.59 -18.30
CA ALA A 336 1.43 6.75 -18.16
C ALA A 336 1.69 7.14 -16.70
N ALA A 337 0.78 6.78 -15.79
CA ALA A 337 0.85 7.08 -14.37
C ALA A 337 1.76 6.15 -13.55
N THR A 338 2.30 5.08 -14.16
CA THR A 338 3.19 4.14 -13.47
C THR A 338 4.52 4.77 -13.11
N CYS A 339 5.15 4.25 -12.06
CA CYS A 339 6.32 4.84 -11.46
C CYS A 339 7.51 4.94 -12.41
N ASP A 340 7.73 3.92 -13.23
CA ASP A 340 8.78 3.88 -14.25
C ASP A 340 8.58 4.92 -15.35
N ARG A 341 7.32 5.10 -15.81
CA ARG A 341 6.96 6.10 -16.82
C ARG A 341 7.11 7.52 -16.29
N VAL A 342 6.64 7.77 -15.07
CA VAL A 342 6.80 9.07 -14.42
C VAL A 342 8.29 9.35 -14.14
N ALA A 343 9.05 8.35 -13.67
CA ALA A 343 10.49 8.46 -13.42
C ALA A 343 11.28 8.86 -14.68
N ALA A 344 10.90 8.35 -15.85
CA ALA A 344 11.55 8.69 -17.12
C ALA A 344 11.51 10.20 -17.44
N THR A 345 10.54 10.94 -16.89
CA THR A 345 10.41 12.39 -17.10
C THR A 345 11.31 13.24 -16.19
N LEU A 346 11.94 12.64 -15.17
CA LEU A 346 12.72 13.35 -14.16
C LEU A 346 13.88 14.16 -14.77
N GLY A 347 14.56 13.60 -15.78
CA GLY A 347 15.68 14.24 -16.45
C GLY A 347 15.29 15.52 -17.19
N ASP A 348 14.09 15.56 -17.77
CA ASP A 348 13.58 16.73 -18.48
C ASP A 348 13.07 17.79 -17.50
N LEU A 349 12.37 17.37 -16.45
CA LEU A 349 11.88 18.25 -15.38
C LEU A 349 13.02 18.93 -14.63
N SER A 350 14.11 18.21 -14.35
CA SER A 350 15.30 18.79 -13.71
C SER A 350 16.04 19.79 -14.59
N ARG A 351 15.84 19.80 -15.91
CA ARG A 351 16.46 20.77 -16.83
C ARG A 351 15.56 21.98 -17.13
N SER A 352 14.25 21.88 -16.87
CA SER A 352 13.26 22.89 -17.25
C SER A 352 13.28 24.12 -16.33
N LYS A 353 13.74 25.28 -16.83
CA LYS A 353 13.77 26.59 -16.12
C LYS A 353 12.43 27.11 -15.58
N ARG A 354 11.30 26.42 -15.84
CA ARG A 354 9.94 26.90 -15.52
C ARG A 354 9.43 26.46 -14.13
N ILE A 355 10.18 25.64 -13.40
CA ILE A 355 9.75 25.03 -12.13
C ILE A 355 10.59 25.56 -10.98
N GLU A 356 10.30 26.79 -10.54
CA GLU A 356 10.80 27.31 -9.27
C GLU A 356 9.60 27.72 -8.41
N PRO A 357 9.28 26.95 -7.36
CA PRO A 357 8.40 27.44 -6.31
C PRO A 357 9.12 28.59 -5.60
N THR A 358 8.52 29.76 -5.60
CA THR A 358 9.10 30.97 -5.03
C THR A 358 9.21 30.90 -3.51
N VAL A 359 10.46 31.06 -3.03
CA VAL A 359 10.93 31.68 -1.78
C VAL A 359 11.48 30.77 -0.65
N ASP A 360 12.74 31.14 -0.32
CA ASP A 360 13.59 31.07 0.88
C ASP A 360 13.94 29.76 1.62
N ALA A 361 15.18 29.35 1.35
CA ALA A 361 16.25 28.97 2.29
C ALA A 361 16.03 27.77 3.23
N ASP A 362 16.53 26.62 2.77
CA ASP A 362 17.55 25.81 3.43
C ASP A 362 17.75 26.03 4.94
N HIS A 363 17.04 25.26 5.77
CA HIS A 363 17.51 24.81 7.10
C HIS A 363 16.63 23.66 7.61
N VAL A 364 16.85 22.43 7.13
CA VAL A 364 16.35 21.21 7.81
C VAL A 364 17.40 20.08 7.84
N MET A 365 18.61 20.30 7.36
CA MET A 365 19.69 19.30 7.38
C MET A 365 20.86 19.78 8.22
N ASP A 366 20.62 20.08 9.48
CA ASP A 366 21.65 19.99 10.52
C ASP A 366 20.97 19.72 11.86
N GLY A 367 21.03 18.47 12.29
CA GLY A 367 20.43 17.98 13.52
C GLY A 367 20.98 16.61 13.88
N ASP A 368 22.25 16.36 13.57
CA ASP A 368 23.04 15.24 14.11
C ASP A 368 24.20 15.86 14.88
N LYS A 369 23.91 16.19 16.15
CA LYS A 369 24.82 16.27 17.29
C LYS A 369 24.01 16.72 18.49
N MET A 370 23.54 15.76 19.27
CA MET A 370 23.30 16.02 20.68
C MET A 370 24.06 14.95 21.45
N ASP A 371 25.23 15.38 21.91
CA ASP A 371 26.16 14.63 22.73
C ASP A 371 25.49 14.14 24.02
N MET A 372 26.01 13.01 24.50
CA MET A 372 25.76 12.44 25.82
C MET A 372 25.96 13.48 26.93
N VAL A 373 24.95 13.63 27.80
CA VAL A 373 25.09 13.68 29.27
C VAL A 373 23.88 13.01 29.90
#